data_AF-A0A960T500-F1
#
_entry.id   AF-A0A960T500-F1
#
_cell.length_a   1.000
_cell.length_b   1.000
_cell.length_c   1.000
_cell.angle_alpha   90.00
_cell.angle_beta   90.00
_cell.angle_gamma   90.00
#
_symmetry.space_group_name_H-M   'P 1'
#
loop_
_entity.id
_entity.type
_entity.pdbx_description
1 polymer ?
#
loop_
_entity_poly.entity_id
_entity_poly.type
_entity_poly.pdbx_seq_one_letter_code
_entity_poly.pdbx_strand_id
1 'polypeptide(L)'
;VFHLAGRTKALDAAEFHRDNAAGVQIVAETCAAQDPPPVLVMTSSLAAGGAGTFKSPRREDDPPAPVSHYGRSKLAGERAAAEFADRVPITVIRPPIVFGPGDKATLQMFRGMRMFPVHPTPGFTKWPVSLVYAGDLCAALTQAAVRGERLPAPGATDAAPGQGVYY
;
A
#
# COMPACT_ATOMS: atom_id res chain seq x y z
N VAL A 1 8.95 1.80 -12.66
CA VAL A 1 7.94 0.73 -12.52
C VAL A 1 6.96 1.13 -11.43
N PHE A 2 5.67 1.24 -11.75
CA PHE A 2 4.61 1.43 -10.75
C PHE A 2 3.94 0.08 -10.50
N HIS A 3 4.22 -0.55 -9.37
CA HIS A 3 3.63 -1.84 -9.03
C HIS A 3 2.34 -1.64 -8.23
N LEU A 4 1.22 -1.57 -8.96
CA LEU A 4 -0.13 -1.40 -8.41
C LEU A 4 -0.88 -2.74 -8.24
N ALA A 5 -0.36 -3.81 -8.86
CA ALA A 5 -1.00 -5.11 -8.81
C ALA A 5 -1.01 -5.65 -7.38
N GLY A 6 -2.18 -6.10 -6.92
CA GLY A 6 -2.31 -6.70 -5.61
C GLY A 6 -3.72 -7.23 -5.39
N ARG A 7 -3.80 -8.41 -4.78
CA ARG A 7 -5.07 -9.03 -4.43
C ARG A 7 -5.66 -8.34 -3.22
N THR A 8 -6.90 -7.87 -3.36
CA THR A 8 -7.67 -7.20 -2.30
C THR A 8 -8.80 -8.06 -1.73
N LYS A 9 -9.10 -9.20 -2.37
CA LYS A 9 -10.11 -10.19 -1.93
C LYS A 9 -9.58 -11.59 -2.21
N ALA A 10 -9.68 -12.48 -1.24
CA ALA A 10 -9.29 -13.88 -1.33
C ALA A 10 -10.16 -14.71 -0.39
N LEU A 11 -10.31 -16.00 -0.68
CA LEU A 11 -10.99 -16.92 0.23
C LEU A 11 -10.01 -17.50 1.26
N ASP A 12 -8.72 -17.57 0.92
CA ASP A 12 -7.67 -18.00 1.82
C ASP A 12 -6.54 -16.95 1.96
N ALA A 13 -5.76 -17.09 3.03
CA ALA A 13 -4.63 -16.21 3.27
C ALA A 13 -3.45 -16.47 2.32
N ALA A 14 -3.33 -17.69 1.78
CA ALA A 14 -2.20 -18.09 0.95
C ALA A 14 -2.24 -17.40 -0.42
N GLU A 15 -3.42 -17.19 -1.00
CA GLU A 15 -3.66 -16.39 -2.20
C GLU A 15 -3.16 -14.95 -2.02
N PHE A 16 -3.43 -14.35 -0.85
CA PHE A 16 -2.91 -13.02 -0.54
C PHE A 16 -1.37 -13.02 -0.51
N HIS A 17 -0.74 -14.00 0.15
CA HIS A 17 0.72 -14.07 0.22
C HIS A 17 1.36 -14.33 -1.15
N ARG A 18 0.77 -15.21 -1.96
CA ARG A 18 1.24 -15.49 -3.32
C ARG A 18 1.26 -14.22 -4.16
N ASP A 19 0.16 -13.48 -4.19
CA ASP A 19 0.03 -12.35 -5.11
C ASP A 19 0.71 -11.09 -4.55
N ASN A 20 0.58 -10.83 -3.25
CA ASN A 20 1.06 -9.58 -2.64
C ASN A 20 2.48 -9.64 -2.11
N ALA A 21 3.05 -10.84 -1.87
CA ALA A 21 4.45 -10.98 -1.45
C ALA A 21 5.31 -11.56 -2.57
N ALA A 22 4.98 -12.76 -3.07
CA ALA A 22 5.78 -13.37 -4.13
C ALA A 22 5.70 -12.58 -5.45
N GLY A 23 4.53 -12.03 -5.79
CA GLY A 23 4.39 -11.13 -6.94
C GLY A 23 5.29 -9.89 -6.86
N VAL A 24 5.43 -9.30 -5.67
CA VAL A 24 6.33 -8.16 -5.43
C VAL A 24 7.80 -8.57 -5.57
N GLN A 25 8.18 -9.71 -4.98
CA GLN A 25 9.53 -10.26 -5.08
C GLN A 25 9.95 -10.43 -6.54
N ILE A 26 9.09 -11.03 -7.37
CA ILE A 26 9.37 -11.24 -8.81
C ILE A 26 9.61 -9.91 -9.52
N VAL A 27 8.80 -8.88 -9.25
CA VAL A 27 8.96 -7.57 -9.86
C VAL A 27 10.26 -6.89 -9.40
N ALA A 28 10.56 -6.93 -8.10
CA ALA A 28 11.78 -6.36 -7.55
C ALA A 28 13.04 -7.05 -8.11
N GLU A 29 13.04 -8.39 -8.15
CA GLU A 29 14.11 -9.19 -8.76
C GLU A 29 14.31 -8.86 -10.24
N THR A 30 13.22 -8.74 -11.00
CA THR A 30 13.28 -8.36 -12.42
C THR A 30 13.86 -6.96 -12.61
N CYS A 31 13.49 -5.99 -11.74
CA CYS A 31 14.07 -4.64 -11.75
C CYS A 31 15.57 -4.70 -11.45
N ALA A 32 15.98 -5.53 -10.49
CA ALA A 32 17.37 -5.68 -10.06
C ALA A 32 18.27 -6.37 -11.10
N ALA A 33 17.68 -6.96 -12.14
CA ALA A 33 18.38 -7.55 -13.28
C ALA A 33 18.56 -6.57 -14.46
N GLN A 34 18.01 -5.35 -14.38
CA GLN A 34 18.19 -4.31 -15.40
C GLN A 34 19.42 -3.46 -15.10
N ASP A 35 20.03 -2.88 -16.14
CA ASP A 35 21.14 -1.93 -16.02
C ASP A 35 20.89 -0.69 -16.91
N PRO A 36 20.58 0.49 -16.34
CA PRO A 36 20.40 0.74 -14.90
C PRO A 36 19.06 0.18 -14.36
N PRO A 37 18.98 -0.16 -13.06
CA PRO A 37 17.73 -0.59 -12.44
C PRO A 37 16.69 0.54 -12.44
N PRO A 38 15.43 0.28 -12.82
CA PRO A 38 14.40 1.31 -12.79
C PRO A 38 13.99 1.65 -11.36
N VAL A 39 13.50 2.88 -11.13
CA VAL A 39 12.79 3.22 -9.88
C VAL A 39 11.54 2.36 -9.76
N LEU A 40 11.38 1.67 -8.63
CA LEU A 40 10.20 0.87 -8.30
C LEU A 40 9.37 1.60 -7.24
N VAL A 41 8.19 2.08 -7.63
CA VAL A 41 7.18 2.58 -6.69
C VAL A 41 6.21 1.45 -6.41
N MET A 42 6.29 0.88 -5.21
CA MET A 42 5.43 -0.19 -4.72
C MET A 42 4.20 0.41 -4.04
N THR A 43 3.01 0.04 -4.51
CA THR A 43 1.77 0.39 -3.81
C THR A 43 1.42 -0.70 -2.79
N SER A 44 1.61 -0.38 -1.52
CA SER A 44 1.18 -1.16 -0.37
C SER A 44 -0.25 -0.78 0.06
N SER A 45 -0.52 -0.61 1.35
CA SER A 45 -1.81 -0.18 1.92
C SER A 45 -1.62 0.25 3.38
N LEU A 46 -2.46 1.17 3.88
CA LEU A 46 -2.59 1.42 5.33
C LEU A 46 -2.73 0.14 6.16
N ALA A 47 -3.36 -0.90 5.59
CA ALA A 47 -3.53 -2.19 6.26
C ALA A 47 -2.19 -2.85 6.67
N ALA A 48 -1.09 -2.56 5.97
CA ALA A 48 0.25 -3.02 6.33
C ALA A 48 0.78 -2.31 7.59
N GLY A 49 0.48 -1.01 7.73
CA GLY A 49 0.85 -0.20 8.88
C GLY A 49 0.05 -0.55 10.13
N GLY A 50 -1.20 -0.98 9.99
CA GLY A 50 -2.08 -1.34 11.10
C GLY A 50 -3.15 -0.29 11.41
N ALA A 51 -3.93 -0.54 12.46
CA ALA A 51 -5.02 0.36 12.84
C ALA A 51 -4.49 1.59 13.60
N GLY A 52 -4.96 2.78 13.22
CA GLY A 52 -4.81 4.02 13.98
C GLY A 52 -6.16 4.55 14.46
N THR A 53 -6.13 5.67 15.18
CA THR A 53 -7.34 6.41 15.57
C THR A 53 -7.25 7.85 15.10
N PHE A 54 -8.37 8.59 15.11
CA PHE A 54 -8.33 10.02 14.77
C PHE A 54 -7.41 10.83 15.71
N LYS A 55 -7.29 10.42 16.98
CA LYS A 55 -6.43 11.09 17.97
C LYS A 55 -4.96 10.63 17.87
N SER A 56 -4.70 9.50 17.25
CA SER A 56 -3.39 8.89 17.10
C SER A 56 -3.35 8.19 15.74
N PRO A 57 -3.26 8.96 14.64
CA PRO A 57 -3.11 8.39 13.31
C PRO A 57 -1.76 7.70 13.21
N ARG A 58 -1.70 6.68 12.37
CA ARG A 58 -0.45 5.97 12.08
C ARG A 58 0.48 6.85 11.26
N ARG A 59 1.77 6.72 11.52
CA ARG A 59 2.86 7.46 10.87
C ARG A 59 3.84 6.50 10.21
N GLU A 60 4.70 7.03 9.36
CA GLU A 60 5.76 6.32 8.64
C GLU A 60 6.76 5.66 9.59
N ASP A 61 7.06 6.32 10.70
CA ASP A 61 7.99 5.87 11.75
C ASP A 61 7.37 4.85 12.73
N ASP A 62 6.05 4.63 12.67
CA ASP A 62 5.40 3.62 13.51
C ASP A 62 5.75 2.19 13.06
N PRO A 63 6.09 1.27 14.00
CA PRO A 63 6.33 -0.12 13.66
C PRO A 63 5.06 -0.77 13.12
N PRO A 64 5.10 -1.45 11.96
CA PRO A 64 3.90 -1.98 11.30
C PRO A 64 3.20 -3.05 12.15
N ALA A 65 1.89 -2.92 12.31
CA ALA A 65 1.06 -3.78 13.16
C ALA A 65 -0.23 -4.23 12.44
N PRO A 66 -0.13 -5.01 11.34
CA PRO A 66 -1.29 -5.40 10.55
C PRO A 66 -2.24 -6.35 11.29
N VAL A 67 -3.53 -6.03 11.26
CA VAL A 67 -4.57 -6.80 11.99
C VAL A 67 -5.32 -7.82 11.12
N SER A 68 -5.14 -7.79 9.79
CA SER A 68 -5.83 -8.67 8.84
C SER A 68 -4.86 -9.50 8.01
N HIS A 69 -5.34 -10.59 7.40
CA HIS A 69 -4.54 -11.38 6.45
C HIS A 69 -4.10 -10.55 5.25
N TYR A 70 -4.99 -9.70 4.72
CA TYR A 70 -4.64 -8.73 3.69
C TYR A 70 -3.49 -7.80 4.15
N GLY A 71 -3.62 -7.17 5.33
CA GLY A 71 -2.56 -6.31 5.88
C GLY A 71 -1.23 -7.03 6.06
N ARG A 72 -1.25 -8.24 6.61
CA ARG A 72 -0.06 -9.10 6.75
C ARG A 72 0.58 -9.42 5.40
N SER A 73 -0.21 -9.68 4.37
CA SER A 73 0.30 -9.94 3.02
C SER A 73 0.93 -8.70 2.37
N LYS A 74 0.34 -7.51 2.58
CA LYS A 74 0.89 -6.25 2.06
C LYS A 74 2.22 -5.91 2.75
N LEU A 75 2.30 -6.08 4.08
CA LEU A 75 3.55 -5.95 4.81
C LEU A 75 4.60 -6.99 4.37
N ALA A 76 4.18 -8.23 4.10
CA ALA A 76 5.09 -9.25 3.57
C ALA A 76 5.67 -8.85 2.20
N GLY A 77 4.87 -8.22 1.33
CA GLY A 77 5.35 -7.63 0.09
C GLY A 77 6.34 -6.50 0.32
N GLU A 78 6.09 -5.59 1.26
CA GLU A 78 7.03 -4.50 1.58
C GLU A 78 8.39 -5.07 2.01
N ARG A 79 8.39 -6.11 2.86
CA ARG A 79 9.60 -6.81 3.28
C ARG A 79 10.30 -7.47 2.08
N ALA A 80 9.55 -8.15 1.22
CA ALA A 80 10.11 -8.78 0.02
C ALA A 80 10.74 -7.76 -0.94
N ALA A 81 10.17 -6.56 -1.08
CA ALA A 81 10.78 -5.49 -1.85
C ALA A 81 12.04 -4.95 -1.18
N ALA A 82 12.03 -4.76 0.14
CA ALA A 82 13.14 -4.22 0.90
C ALA A 82 14.44 -5.04 0.74
N GLU A 83 14.34 -6.36 0.58
CA GLU A 83 15.50 -7.25 0.29
C GLU A 83 16.29 -6.87 -0.98
N PHE A 84 15.72 -6.05 -1.86
CA PHE A 84 16.37 -5.59 -3.10
C PHE A 84 16.71 -4.09 -3.07
N ALA A 85 16.53 -3.40 -1.94
CA ALA A 85 16.70 -1.94 -1.85
C ALA A 85 18.16 -1.48 -2.01
N ASP A 86 19.13 -2.37 -1.85
CA ASP A 86 20.54 -2.15 -2.17
C ASP A 86 20.82 -2.11 -3.70
N ARG A 87 19.95 -2.74 -4.50
CA ARG A 87 20.10 -2.89 -5.95
C ARG A 87 19.06 -2.14 -6.76
N VAL A 88 17.92 -1.82 -6.17
CA VAL A 88 16.79 -1.17 -6.84
C VAL A 88 16.37 0.06 -6.03
N PRO A 89 16.20 1.24 -6.66
CA PRO A 89 15.65 2.39 -5.97
C PRO A 89 14.14 2.19 -5.73
N ILE A 90 13.79 1.74 -4.52
CA ILE A 90 12.42 1.36 -4.15
C ILE A 90 11.80 2.41 -3.24
N THR A 91 10.53 2.76 -3.49
CA THR A 91 9.70 3.58 -2.60
C THR A 91 8.38 2.86 -2.35
N VAL A 92 7.90 2.86 -1.11
CA VAL A 92 6.63 2.23 -0.71
C VAL A 92 5.58 3.30 -0.40
N ILE A 93 4.41 3.20 -1.01
CA ILE A 93 3.25 4.05 -0.67
C ILE A 93 2.16 3.19 -0.02
N ARG A 94 1.63 3.58 1.13
CA ARG A 94 0.59 2.89 1.90
C ARG A 94 -0.75 3.65 1.82
N PRO A 95 -1.41 3.70 0.65
CA PRO A 95 -2.60 4.53 0.50
C PRO A 95 -3.75 4.04 1.39
N PRO A 96 -4.68 4.96 1.75
CA PRO A 96 -5.95 4.63 2.36
C PRO A 96 -6.92 4.01 1.34
N ILE A 97 -8.22 4.01 1.65
CA ILE A 97 -9.25 3.63 0.68
C ILE A 97 -9.22 4.64 -0.48
N VAL A 98 -8.95 4.14 -1.68
CA VAL A 98 -8.91 4.95 -2.90
C VAL A 98 -10.30 4.98 -3.51
N PHE A 99 -10.80 6.16 -3.87
CA PHE A 99 -12.08 6.32 -4.58
C PHE A 99 -11.91 7.22 -5.81
N GLY A 100 -12.77 7.02 -6.81
CA GLY A 100 -12.77 7.85 -8.02
C GLY A 100 -13.40 7.15 -9.22
N PRO A 101 -13.37 7.78 -10.40
CA PRO A 101 -13.85 7.20 -11.64
C PRO A 101 -13.25 5.81 -11.90
N GLY A 102 -14.10 4.83 -12.21
CA GLY A 102 -13.68 3.46 -12.51
C GLY A 102 -13.60 2.53 -11.30
N ASP A 103 -13.67 3.04 -10.06
CA ASP A 103 -13.70 2.16 -8.89
C ASP A 103 -15.04 1.39 -8.82
N LYS A 104 -14.96 0.07 -8.92
CA LYS A 104 -16.12 -0.83 -8.83
C LYS A 104 -16.51 -1.15 -7.39
N ALA A 105 -15.60 -0.97 -6.43
CA ALA A 105 -15.83 -1.29 -5.03
C ALA A 105 -16.68 -0.22 -4.34
N THR A 106 -16.26 1.05 -4.31
CA THR A 106 -17.07 2.12 -3.73
C THR A 106 -18.29 2.45 -4.57
N LEU A 107 -18.30 2.13 -5.87
CA LEU A 107 -19.47 2.35 -6.73
C LEU A 107 -20.73 1.63 -6.23
N GLN A 108 -20.61 0.45 -5.61
CA GLN A 108 -21.79 -0.24 -5.07
C GLN A 108 -22.44 0.54 -3.93
N MET A 109 -21.62 1.18 -3.09
CA MET A 109 -22.09 2.07 -2.04
C MET A 109 -22.86 3.27 -2.63
N PHE A 110 -22.29 3.94 -3.63
CA PHE A 110 -22.94 5.08 -4.29
C PHE A 110 -24.22 4.70 -5.05
N ARG A 111 -24.24 3.52 -5.68
CA ARG A 111 -25.44 2.99 -6.35
C ARG A 111 -26.56 2.73 -5.36
N GLY A 112 -26.26 2.11 -4.21
CA GLY A 112 -27.24 1.88 -3.15
C GLY A 112 -27.87 3.18 -2.65
N MET A 113 -27.05 4.20 -2.38
CA MET A 113 -27.53 5.51 -1.95
C MET A 113 -28.38 6.21 -3.02
N ARG A 114 -28.04 6.06 -4.30
CA ARG A 114 -28.83 6.64 -5.40
C ARG A 114 -30.17 5.94 -5.60
N MET A 115 -30.20 4.61 -5.51
CA MET A 115 -31.40 3.84 -5.83
C MET A 115 -32.39 3.74 -4.67
N PHE A 116 -31.90 3.63 -3.43
CA PHE A 116 -32.74 3.32 -2.27
C PHE A 116 -32.69 4.37 -1.16
N PRO A 117 -32.24 5.61 -1.44
CA PRO A 117 -31.79 6.61 -0.44
C PRO A 117 -31.19 6.12 0.89
N VAL A 118 -30.56 4.94 0.92
CA VAL A 118 -30.10 4.29 2.15
C VAL A 118 -28.60 4.01 2.03
N HIS A 119 -27.86 4.26 3.12
CA HIS A 119 -26.43 3.99 3.25
C HIS A 119 -26.19 3.02 4.40
N PRO A 120 -26.12 1.69 4.15
CA PRO A 120 -25.78 0.72 5.18
C PRO A 120 -24.31 0.87 5.59
N THR A 121 -24.07 1.13 6.86
CA THR A 121 -22.72 1.18 7.44
C THR A 121 -22.48 -0.02 8.35
N PRO A 122 -21.33 -0.70 8.26
CA PRO A 122 -20.98 -1.75 9.19
C PRO A 122 -20.89 -1.24 10.64
N GLY A 123 -21.59 -1.92 11.55
CA GLY A 123 -21.57 -1.62 12.98
C GLY A 123 -22.52 -0.49 13.41
N PHE A 124 -22.62 -0.28 14.73
CA PHE A 124 -23.50 0.72 15.36
C PHE A 124 -22.75 1.98 15.81
N THR A 125 -21.43 2.01 15.65
CA THR A 125 -20.55 3.10 16.06
C THR A 125 -19.98 3.81 14.84
N LYS A 126 -19.59 5.08 15.00
CA LYS A 126 -18.86 5.82 13.96
C LYS A 126 -17.42 5.31 13.90
N TRP A 127 -17.00 4.83 12.75
CA TRP A 127 -15.61 4.42 12.50
C TRP A 127 -14.97 5.44 11.57
N PRO A 128 -13.90 6.15 12.00
CA PRO A 128 -13.21 7.07 11.11
C PRO A 128 -12.56 6.28 9.97
N VAL A 129 -12.79 6.73 8.74
CA VAL A 129 -12.16 6.18 7.54
C VAL A 129 -11.31 7.26 6.89
N SER A 130 -10.12 6.88 6.42
CA SER A 130 -9.31 7.73 5.54
C SER A 130 -9.63 7.38 4.09
N LEU A 131 -9.73 8.40 3.25
CA LEU A 131 -10.08 8.30 1.83
C LEU A 131 -9.11 9.16 1.03
N VAL A 132 -8.70 8.69 -0.14
CA VAL A 132 -7.92 9.47 -1.10
C VAL A 132 -8.56 9.40 -2.48
N TYR A 133 -8.63 10.54 -3.17
CA TYR A 133 -9.07 10.56 -4.56
C TYR A 133 -8.02 9.92 -5.47
N ALA A 134 -8.45 9.12 -6.44
CA ALA A 134 -7.55 8.40 -7.34
C ALA A 134 -6.58 9.34 -8.08
N GLY A 135 -7.03 10.54 -8.48
CA GLY A 135 -6.18 11.54 -9.12
C GLY A 135 -5.06 12.05 -8.20
N ASP A 136 -5.36 12.27 -6.92
CA ASP A 136 -4.38 12.74 -5.94
C ASP A 136 -3.35 11.64 -5.65
N LEU A 137 -3.79 10.38 -5.55
CA LEU A 137 -2.88 9.25 -5.40
C LEU A 137 -1.96 9.10 -6.63
N CYS A 138 -2.48 9.27 -7.85
CA CYS A 138 -1.64 9.25 -9.06
C CYS A 138 -0.59 10.36 -9.06
N ALA A 139 -0.95 11.56 -8.61
CA ALA A 139 -0.01 12.66 -8.45
C ALA A 139 1.07 12.30 -7.41
N ALA A 140 0.68 11.78 -6.25
CA ALA A 140 1.61 11.36 -5.19
C ALA A 140 2.57 10.26 -5.67
N LEU A 141 2.06 9.21 -6.34
CA LEU A 141 2.87 8.14 -6.92
C LEU A 141 3.92 8.70 -7.90
N THR A 142 3.50 9.61 -8.79
CA THR A 142 4.39 10.22 -9.79
C THR A 142 5.48 11.07 -9.13
N GLN A 143 5.12 11.84 -8.10
CA GLN A 143 6.11 12.61 -7.32
C GLN A 143 7.08 11.69 -6.58
N ALA A 144 6.60 10.61 -5.96
CA ALA A 144 7.43 9.62 -5.29
C ALA A 144 8.42 8.92 -6.25
N ALA A 145 8.01 8.68 -7.50
CA ALA A 145 8.90 8.11 -8.52
C ALA A 145 10.10 9.03 -8.81
N VAL A 146 9.89 10.36 -8.85
CA VAL A 146 10.94 11.32 -9.22
C VAL A 146 11.73 11.82 -8.03
N ARG A 147 11.06 12.09 -6.90
CA ARG A 147 11.59 12.84 -5.75
C ARG A 147 11.48 12.10 -4.41
N GLY A 148 10.83 10.93 -4.39
CA GLY A 148 10.63 10.16 -3.17
C GLY A 148 11.95 9.60 -2.63
N GLU A 149 12.05 9.55 -1.31
CA GLU A 149 13.08 8.80 -0.61
C GLU A 149 13.01 7.32 -0.97
N ARG A 150 14.17 6.66 -0.93
CA ARG A 150 14.28 5.24 -1.21
C ARG A 150 14.42 4.47 0.08
N LEU A 151 13.89 3.25 0.09
CA LEU A 151 14.13 2.30 1.15
C LEU A 151 15.65 2.17 1.37
N PRO A 152 16.10 2.08 2.63
CA PRO A 152 17.49 1.81 2.92
C PRO A 152 17.86 0.39 2.49
N ALA A 153 19.15 0.16 2.24
CA ALA A 153 19.66 -1.18 2.01
C ALA A 153 19.35 -2.11 3.21
N PRO A 154 19.11 -3.42 2.97
CA PRO A 154 18.93 -4.39 4.04
C PRO A 154 20.04 -4.32 5.09
N GLY A 155 19.68 -4.21 6.37
CA GLY A 155 20.64 -4.16 7.47
C GLY A 155 21.33 -2.80 7.71
N ALA A 156 20.95 -1.74 6.99
CA ALA A 156 21.46 -0.40 7.26
C ALA A 156 21.11 0.06 8.69
N THR A 157 22.12 0.49 9.45
CA THR A 157 21.97 0.92 10.85
C THR A 157 21.61 2.40 11.01
N ASP A 158 21.88 3.20 9.98
CA ASP A 158 21.78 4.66 10.06
C ASP A 158 20.50 5.20 9.40
N ALA A 159 19.61 4.29 8.97
CA ALA A 159 18.38 4.65 8.29
C ALA A 159 17.36 5.25 9.26
N ALA A 160 16.71 6.35 8.84
CA ALA A 160 15.63 6.94 9.61
C ALA A 160 14.41 5.98 9.65
N PRO A 161 13.71 5.85 10.80
CA PRO A 161 12.47 5.12 10.84
C PRO A 161 11.47 5.63 9.79
N GLY A 162 10.92 4.72 8.99
CA GLY A 162 9.97 5.07 7.93
C GLY A 162 10.59 5.60 6.63
N GLN A 163 11.92 5.67 6.51
CA GLN A 163 12.58 6.16 5.30
C GLN A 163 12.10 5.42 4.04
N GLY A 164 11.71 6.19 3.02
CA GLY A 164 11.21 5.65 1.75
C GLY A 164 9.82 4.99 1.81
N VAL A 165 9.10 5.16 2.93
CA VAL A 165 7.71 4.76 3.10
C VAL A 165 6.85 6.01 3.25
N TYR A 166 5.68 6.06 2.62
CA TYR A 166 4.73 7.18 2.71
C TYR A 166 3.30 6.67 2.93
N TYR A 167 2.48 7.45 3.65
CA TYR A 167 1.04 7.21 3.84
C TYR A 167 0.18 7.94 2.80
#